data_AF-A0A5C6U5V2-F1
#
_entry.id   AF-A0A5C6U5V2-F1
#
_cell.length_a   1.000
_cell.length_b   1.000
_cell.length_c   1.000
_cell.angle_alpha   90.00
_cell.angle_beta   90.00
_cell.angle_gamma   90.00
#
_symmetry.space_group_name_H-M   'P 1'
#
loop_
_entity.id
_entity.type
_entity.pdbx_description
1 polymer ?
#
loop_
_entity_poly.entity_id
_entity_poly.type
_entity_poly.pdbx_seq_one_letter_code
_entity_poly.pdbx_strand_id
1 'polypeptide(L)'
;METRAKVFLGSVTTGLVIMLAVSLVLALIDVPKIGRSDPKQAAKYRPPLFNFFETYVSGSVLGVAVGSTKADAIQAAELAGLTVEPSGWGDNRAGGASLYERPNLLATMLRQTHLNFHDEADLLGGMTIHFSDGRVERIEVHYINTELI
;
A
#
# COMPACT_ATOMS: atom_id res chain seq x y z
N MET A 1 -54.23 -5.01 8.67
CA MET A 1 -53.01 -4.32 9.10
C MET A 1 -51.79 -5.25 9.28
N GLU A 2 -51.94 -6.58 9.28
CA GLU A 2 -50.84 -7.53 9.54
C GLU A 2 -49.86 -7.76 8.37
N THR A 3 -50.27 -7.49 7.13
CA THR A 3 -49.48 -7.87 5.94
C THR A 3 -48.22 -7.01 5.75
N ARG A 4 -48.23 -5.76 6.22
CA ARG A 4 -47.08 -4.84 6.10
C ARG A 4 -45.95 -5.18 7.08
N ALA A 5 -46.28 -5.68 8.27
CA ALA A 5 -45.29 -6.04 9.28
C ALA A 5 -44.45 -7.27 8.89
N LYS A 6 -45.07 -8.28 8.26
CA LYS A 6 -44.37 -9.50 7.81
C LYS A 6 -43.40 -9.24 6.65
N VAL A 7 -43.77 -8.37 5.71
CA VAL A 7 -42.90 -7.96 4.60
C VAL A 7 -41.70 -7.16 5.10
N PHE A 8 -41.92 -6.27 6.08
CA PHE A 8 -40.87 -5.46 6.70
C PHE A 8 -39.90 -6.31 7.53
N LEU A 9 -40.39 -7.32 8.27
CA LEU A 9 -39.52 -8.23 9.03
C LEU A 9 -38.67 -9.11 8.10
N GLY A 10 -39.23 -9.56 6.98
CA GLY A 10 -38.55 -10.40 5.99
C GLY A 10 -37.45 -9.66 5.22
N SER A 11 -37.61 -8.37 4.94
CA SER A 11 -36.59 -7.55 4.28
C SER A 11 -35.44 -7.17 5.23
N VAL A 12 -35.74 -6.92 6.51
CA VAL A 12 -34.71 -6.62 7.54
C VAL A 12 -33.84 -7.84 7.82
N THR A 13 -34.43 -9.04 7.97
CA THR A 13 -33.65 -10.26 8.16
C THR A 13 -32.83 -10.64 6.93
N THR A 14 -33.39 -10.47 5.72
CA THR A 14 -32.64 -10.71 4.47
C THR A 14 -31.47 -9.75 4.34
N GLY A 15 -31.66 -8.46 4.64
CA GLY A 15 -30.58 -7.47 4.65
C GLY A 15 -29.50 -7.78 5.67
N LEU A 16 -29.88 -8.21 6.87
CA LEU A 16 -28.94 -8.61 7.92
C LEU A 16 -28.12 -9.85 7.51
N VAL A 17 -28.76 -10.86 6.92
CA VAL A 17 -28.08 -12.07 6.44
C VAL A 17 -27.12 -11.77 5.30
N ILE A 18 -27.51 -10.89 4.36
CA ILE A 18 -26.62 -10.45 3.28
C ILE A 18 -25.42 -9.71 3.84
N MET A 19 -25.62 -8.77 4.78
CA MET A 19 -24.51 -8.07 5.44
C MET A 19 -23.58 -9.06 6.17
N LEU A 20 -24.14 -10.03 6.89
CA LEU A 20 -23.35 -11.04 7.62
C LEU A 20 -22.56 -11.94 6.67
N ALA A 21 -23.16 -12.35 5.54
CA ALA A 21 -22.51 -13.15 4.52
C ALA A 21 -21.37 -12.37 3.82
N VAL A 22 -21.60 -11.10 3.49
CA VAL A 22 -20.56 -10.23 2.90
C VAL A 22 -19.43 -10.02 3.91
N SER A 23 -19.73 -9.73 5.17
CA SER A 23 -18.72 -9.60 6.22
C SER A 23 -17.92 -10.89 6.43
N LEU A 24 -18.58 -12.06 6.38
CA LEU A 24 -17.91 -13.35 6.51
C LEU A 24 -16.98 -13.63 5.32
N VAL A 25 -17.43 -13.34 4.09
CA VAL A 25 -16.59 -13.49 2.88
C VAL A 25 -15.39 -12.55 2.93
N LEU A 26 -15.56 -11.30 3.34
CA LEU A 26 -14.46 -10.35 3.51
C LEU A 26 -13.47 -10.79 4.61
N ALA A 27 -13.96 -11.39 5.70
CA ALA A 27 -13.11 -11.91 6.77
C ALA A 27 -12.24 -13.10 6.34
N LEU A 28 -12.61 -13.80 5.27
CA LEU A 28 -11.84 -14.92 4.71
C LEU A 28 -10.77 -14.47 3.70
N ILE A 29 -10.78 -13.20 3.28
CA ILE A 29 -9.78 -12.66 2.36
C ILE A 29 -8.55 -12.26 3.17
N ASP A 30 -7.40 -12.86 2.87
CA ASP A 30 -6.11 -12.44 3.41
C ASP A 30 -5.65 -11.16 2.71
N VAL A 31 -6.21 -10.04 3.16
CA VAL A 31 -5.95 -8.71 2.61
C VAL A 31 -4.46 -8.34 2.66
N PRO A 32 -3.71 -8.59 3.76
CA PRO A 32 -2.25 -8.40 3.78
C PRO A 32 -1.54 -9.20 2.69
N LYS A 33 -1.95 -10.44 2.39
CA LYS A 33 -1.32 -11.20 1.31
C LYS A 33 -1.54 -10.58 -0.06
N ILE A 34 -2.74 -10.08 -0.36
CA ILE A 34 -3.04 -9.38 -1.61
C ILE A 34 -2.22 -8.09 -1.71
N GLY A 35 -2.11 -7.35 -0.61
CA GLY A 35 -1.40 -6.08 -0.55
C GLY A 35 0.11 -6.18 -0.82
N ARG A 36 0.68 -7.40 -0.81
CA ARG A 36 2.07 -7.62 -1.24
C ARG A 36 2.27 -7.40 -2.73
N SER A 37 1.24 -7.63 -3.55
CA SER A 37 1.32 -7.52 -5.00
C SER A 37 0.45 -6.41 -5.57
N ASP A 38 -0.71 -6.15 -4.95
CA ASP A 38 -1.66 -5.15 -5.42
C ASP A 38 -2.35 -4.46 -4.21
N PRO A 39 -1.75 -3.37 -3.69
CA PRO A 39 -2.26 -2.62 -2.54
C PRO A 39 -3.62 -1.99 -2.84
N LYS A 40 -3.83 -1.55 -4.09
CA LYS A 40 -5.08 -0.96 -4.56
C LYS A 40 -6.20 -1.99 -4.56
N GLN A 41 -5.94 -3.21 -5.01
CA GLN A 41 -6.89 -4.31 -4.90
C GLN A 41 -7.16 -4.69 -3.44
N ALA A 42 -6.12 -4.74 -2.60
CA ALA A 42 -6.28 -5.02 -1.17
C ALA A 42 -7.18 -4.00 -0.47
N ALA A 43 -7.07 -2.73 -0.85
CA ALA A 43 -7.85 -1.63 -0.29
C ALA A 43 -9.38 -1.82 -0.48
N LYS A 44 -9.82 -2.44 -1.59
CA LYS A 44 -11.24 -2.75 -1.88
C LYS A 44 -11.89 -3.66 -0.84
N TYR A 45 -11.09 -4.34 -0.03
CA TYR A 45 -11.55 -5.27 0.99
C TYR A 45 -11.42 -4.72 2.42
N ARG A 46 -11.00 -3.45 2.61
CA ARG A 46 -10.89 -2.79 3.92
C ARG A 46 -11.97 -1.71 4.14
N PRO A 47 -13.22 -2.09 4.45
CA PRO A 47 -14.22 -1.11 4.87
C PRO A 47 -13.81 -0.42 6.19
N PRO A 48 -14.30 0.80 6.48
CA PRO A 48 -15.28 1.58 5.69
C PRO A 48 -14.67 2.54 4.67
N LEU A 49 -13.36 2.85 4.76
CA LEU A 49 -12.71 3.87 3.93
C LEU A 49 -11.97 3.30 2.71
N PHE A 50 -11.88 1.97 2.58
CA PHE A 50 -11.21 1.30 1.46
C PHE A 50 -9.79 1.82 1.21
N ASN A 51 -9.08 2.13 2.29
CA ASN A 51 -7.67 2.45 2.32
C ASN A 51 -6.87 1.20 2.69
N PHE A 52 -5.62 1.14 2.24
CA PHE A 52 -4.70 0.08 2.61
C PHE A 52 -3.44 0.68 3.24
N PHE A 53 -3.02 0.10 4.36
CA PHE A 53 -1.75 0.38 5.00
C PHE A 53 -1.29 -0.91 5.66
N GLU A 54 -0.08 -1.37 5.36
CA GLU A 54 0.45 -2.59 5.93
C GLU A 54 1.98 -2.55 6.03
N THR A 55 2.51 -3.15 7.10
CA THR A 55 3.94 -3.26 7.34
C THR A 55 4.38 -4.71 7.22
N TYR A 56 5.31 -4.98 6.32
CA TYR A 56 5.87 -6.30 6.10
C TYR A 56 7.30 -6.39 6.62
N VAL A 57 7.55 -7.38 7.47
CA VAL A 57 8.87 -7.71 8.04
C VAL A 57 9.44 -9.02 7.48
N SER A 58 8.80 -9.58 6.45
CA SER A 58 9.23 -10.82 5.80
C SER A 58 8.66 -10.96 4.38
N GLY A 59 9.26 -11.84 3.58
CA GLY A 59 8.81 -12.15 2.22
C GLY A 59 9.15 -11.07 1.19
N SER A 60 8.38 -11.01 0.11
CA SER A 60 8.51 -10.00 -0.95
C SER A 60 7.25 -9.17 -1.08
N VAL A 61 7.42 -7.91 -1.44
CA VAL A 61 6.38 -6.86 -1.53
C VAL A 61 6.72 -5.97 -2.71
N LEU A 62 5.84 -5.87 -3.71
CA LEU A 62 6.04 -5.08 -4.93
C LEU A 62 7.39 -5.35 -5.60
N GLY A 63 7.84 -6.61 -5.58
CA GLY A 63 9.13 -7.03 -6.12
C GLY A 63 10.33 -6.85 -5.17
N VAL A 64 10.18 -6.10 -4.08
CA VAL A 64 11.24 -5.90 -3.07
C VAL A 64 11.17 -6.99 -1.99
N ALA A 65 12.28 -7.71 -1.81
CA ALA A 65 12.41 -8.73 -0.76
C ALA A 65 12.93 -8.13 0.55
N VAL A 66 12.30 -8.49 1.67
CA VAL A 66 12.86 -8.19 3.00
C VAL A 66 14.16 -8.95 3.20
N GLY A 67 15.20 -8.27 3.70
CA GLY A 67 16.56 -8.77 3.83
C GLY A 67 17.45 -8.58 2.60
N SER A 68 16.91 -8.10 1.46
CA SER A 68 17.73 -7.77 0.28
C SER A 68 18.67 -6.58 0.55
N THR A 69 19.68 -6.41 -0.29
CA THR A 69 20.59 -5.25 -0.15
C THR A 69 19.87 -3.97 -0.55
N LYS A 70 20.35 -2.84 -0.04
CA LYS A 70 19.80 -1.53 -0.41
C LYS A 70 19.82 -1.30 -1.92
N ALA A 71 20.89 -1.68 -2.61
CA ALA A 71 20.99 -1.52 -4.07
C ALA A 71 19.95 -2.39 -4.81
N ASP A 72 19.78 -3.65 -4.41
CA ASP A 72 18.80 -4.55 -5.03
C ASP A 72 17.38 -4.07 -4.78
N ALA A 73 17.08 -3.57 -3.58
CA ALA A 73 15.77 -3.04 -3.22
C ALA A 73 15.41 -1.81 -4.06
N ILE A 74 16.36 -0.91 -4.27
CA ILE A 74 16.19 0.28 -5.12
C ILE A 74 15.91 -0.15 -6.56
N GLN A 75 16.73 -1.05 -7.11
CA GLN A 75 16.55 -1.53 -8.47
C GLN A 75 15.19 -2.23 -8.64
N ALA A 76 14.78 -3.05 -7.67
CA ALA A 76 13.50 -3.73 -7.70
C ALA A 76 12.32 -2.76 -7.65
N ALA A 77 12.39 -1.70 -6.82
CA ALA A 77 11.37 -0.67 -6.78
C ALA A 77 11.29 0.12 -8.10
N GLU A 78 12.42 0.50 -8.69
CA GLU A 78 12.45 1.16 -10.01
C GLU A 78 11.86 0.25 -11.11
N LEU A 79 12.17 -1.05 -11.09
CA LEU A 79 11.60 -2.03 -12.04
C LEU A 79 10.10 -2.25 -11.85
N ALA A 80 9.59 -2.03 -10.63
CA ALA A 80 8.17 -2.04 -10.34
C ALA A 80 7.46 -0.75 -10.80
N GLY A 81 8.19 0.21 -11.41
CA GLY A 81 7.63 1.48 -11.88
C GLY A 81 7.45 2.52 -10.79
N LEU A 82 8.03 2.32 -9.61
CA LEU A 82 7.94 3.26 -8.50
C LEU A 82 9.05 4.31 -8.58
N THR A 83 8.69 5.57 -8.33
CA THR A 83 9.61 6.70 -8.32
C THR A 83 9.93 7.09 -6.88
N VAL A 84 11.21 7.31 -6.60
CA VAL A 84 11.66 7.73 -5.27
C VAL A 84 11.25 9.17 -4.98
N GLU A 85 10.88 9.45 -3.73
CA GLU A 85 10.49 10.76 -3.25
C GLU A 85 11.55 11.34 -2.27
N PRO A 86 12.37 12.31 -2.70
CA PRO A 86 13.44 12.86 -1.86
C PRO A 86 12.98 13.78 -0.73
N SER A 87 11.70 14.19 -0.71
CA SER A 87 11.11 15.08 0.29
C SER A 87 11.35 14.58 1.72
N GLY A 88 11.28 13.25 1.91
CA GLY A 88 11.55 12.58 3.19
C GLY A 88 12.99 12.74 3.71
N TRP A 89 13.93 13.22 2.89
CA TRP A 89 15.35 13.38 3.26
C TRP A 89 15.73 14.84 3.58
N GLY A 90 14.73 15.74 3.63
CA GLY A 90 14.92 17.17 3.85
C GLY A 90 15.13 17.99 2.58
N ASP A 91 15.00 17.38 1.40
CA ASP A 91 15.00 18.10 0.12
C ASP A 91 13.56 18.33 -0.39
N ASN A 92 13.00 19.48 -0.02
CA ASN A 92 11.64 19.89 -0.38
C ASN A 92 11.58 20.73 -1.66
N ARG A 93 12.61 20.67 -2.51
CA ARG A 93 12.60 21.42 -3.77
C ARG A 93 11.53 20.87 -4.73
N ALA A 94 10.80 21.78 -5.36
CA ALA A 94 9.85 21.44 -6.42
C ALA A 94 10.60 20.74 -7.56
N GLY A 95 10.23 19.49 -7.84
CA GLY A 95 10.90 18.61 -8.81
C GLY A 95 11.46 17.31 -8.22
N GLY A 96 11.64 17.22 -6.90
CA GLY A 96 12.00 15.97 -6.22
C GLY A 96 13.19 15.23 -6.84
N ALA A 97 12.99 13.96 -7.20
CA ALA A 97 14.05 13.12 -7.78
C ALA A 97 14.53 13.59 -9.16
N SER A 98 13.68 14.27 -9.93
CA SER A 98 14.01 14.76 -11.29
C SER A 98 15.10 15.84 -11.30
N LEU A 99 15.37 16.46 -10.15
CA LEU A 99 16.42 17.48 -10.00
C LEU A 99 17.84 16.87 -9.94
N TYR A 100 17.93 15.55 -9.79
CA TYR A 100 19.19 14.84 -9.65
C TYR A 100 19.56 14.12 -10.95
N GLU A 101 20.83 14.19 -11.32
CA GLU A 101 21.38 13.21 -12.26
C GLU A 101 21.35 11.82 -11.61
N ARG A 102 21.03 10.79 -12.40
CA ARG A 102 20.82 9.42 -11.92
C ARG A 102 21.95 8.89 -10.99
N PRO A 103 23.25 9.09 -11.29
CA PRO A 103 24.33 8.62 -10.40
C PRO A 103 24.32 9.33 -9.04
N ASN A 104 24.04 10.63 -9.02
CA ASN A 104 23.99 11.44 -7.80
C ASN A 104 22.77 11.08 -6.94
N LEU A 105 21.64 10.81 -7.60
CA LEU A 105 20.43 10.32 -6.93
C LEU A 105 20.70 8.99 -6.24
N LEU A 106 21.24 8.01 -6.98
CA LEU A 106 21.55 6.69 -6.43
C LEU A 106 22.55 6.79 -5.26
N ALA A 107 23.61 7.58 -5.41
CA ALA A 107 24.59 7.80 -4.34
C ALA A 107 23.97 8.44 -3.09
N THR A 108 22.93 9.25 -3.26
CA THR A 108 22.17 9.87 -2.17
C THR A 108 21.26 8.85 -1.50
N MET A 109 20.50 8.08 -2.30
CA MET A 109 19.61 7.02 -1.82
C MET A 109 20.36 5.98 -0.97
N LEU A 110 21.56 5.59 -1.41
CA LEU A 110 22.38 4.60 -0.71
C LEU A 110 22.77 5.04 0.72
N ARG A 111 22.78 6.35 1.00
CA ARG A 111 23.09 6.90 2.33
C ARG A 111 21.89 6.97 3.27
N GLN A 112 20.67 6.87 2.76
CA GLN A 112 19.46 7.04 3.56
C GLN A 112 19.15 5.79 4.38
N THR A 113 18.59 5.96 5.57
CA THR A 113 18.10 4.86 6.42
C THR A 113 16.71 4.38 6.02
N HIS A 114 15.98 5.17 5.25
CA HIS A 114 14.71 4.83 4.65
C HIS A 114 14.54 5.54 3.30
N LEU A 115 13.74 4.96 2.42
CA LEU A 115 13.44 5.52 1.11
C LEU A 115 11.93 5.47 0.89
N ASN A 116 11.34 6.61 0.53
CA ASN A 116 9.93 6.71 0.15
C ASN A 116 9.83 6.58 -1.37
N PHE A 117 8.88 5.79 -1.83
CA PHE A 117 8.56 5.58 -3.22
C PHE A 117 7.06 5.80 -3.42
N HIS A 118 6.69 6.35 -4.57
CA HIS A 118 5.31 6.53 -4.99
C HIS A 118 5.12 5.95 -6.38
N ASP A 119 3.87 5.58 -6.69
CA ASP A 119 3.47 5.19 -8.05
C ASP A 119 3.11 6.45 -8.85
N GLU A 120 3.78 6.70 -9.97
CA GLU A 120 3.46 7.85 -10.83
C GLU A 120 2.10 7.72 -11.50
N ALA A 121 1.65 6.49 -11.76
CA ALA A 121 0.33 6.21 -12.34
C ALA A 121 -0.79 6.32 -11.29
N ASP A 122 -0.43 6.22 -10.01
CA ASP A 122 -1.37 6.24 -8.89
C ASP A 122 -0.77 7.00 -7.70
N LEU A 123 -0.85 8.33 -7.73
CA LEU A 123 -0.25 9.25 -6.75
C LEU A 123 -0.69 9.01 -5.29
N LEU A 124 -1.68 8.15 -5.07
CA LEU A 124 -2.20 7.80 -3.76
C LEU A 124 -1.66 6.46 -3.23
N GLY A 125 -0.87 5.76 -4.05
CA GLY A 125 -0.19 4.52 -3.71
C GLY A 125 1.32 4.72 -3.58
N GLY A 126 1.93 4.00 -2.63
CA GLY A 126 3.36 4.09 -2.42
C GLY A 126 3.90 3.05 -1.45
N MET A 127 5.21 3.12 -1.27
CA MET A 127 5.97 2.21 -0.43
C MET A 127 7.13 2.94 0.25
N THR A 128 7.30 2.72 1.54
CA THR A 128 8.49 3.13 2.29
C THR A 128 9.31 1.91 2.64
N ILE A 129 10.60 1.93 2.28
CA ILE A 129 11.54 0.86 2.58
C ILE A 129 12.46 1.34 3.70
N HIS A 130 12.54 0.57 4.79
CA HIS A 130 13.45 0.84 5.91
C HIS A 130 14.66 -0.09 5.85
N PHE A 131 15.83 0.44 6.17
CA PHE A 131 17.09 -0.30 6.10
C PHE A 131 17.79 -0.35 7.46
N SER A 132 18.31 -1.54 7.81
CA SER A 132 19.26 -1.76 8.90
C SER A 132 20.48 -2.50 8.36
N ASP A 133 21.68 -2.07 8.75
CA ASP A 133 22.95 -2.70 8.34
C ASP A 133 23.08 -2.89 6.81
N GLY A 134 22.55 -1.94 6.04
CA GLY A 134 22.59 -1.96 4.57
C GLY A 134 21.59 -2.92 3.90
N ARG A 135 20.70 -3.54 4.67
CA ARG A 135 19.67 -4.48 4.19
C ARG A 135 18.27 -3.98 4.50
N VAL A 136 17.29 -4.43 3.73
CA VAL A 136 15.86 -4.15 4.00
C VAL A 136 15.44 -4.80 5.31
N GLU A 137 15.00 -4.00 6.27
CA GLU A 137 14.47 -4.46 7.56
C GLU A 137 12.96 -4.66 7.48
N ARG A 138 12.25 -3.66 6.94
CA ARG A 138 10.80 -3.69 6.78
C ARG A 138 10.36 -2.83 5.60
N ILE A 139 9.17 -3.14 5.11
CA ILE A 139 8.54 -2.46 3.98
C ILE A 139 7.14 -2.03 4.41
N GLU A 140 6.85 -0.74 4.32
CA GLU A 140 5.54 -0.16 4.60
C GLU A 140 4.87 0.15 3.26
N VAL A 141 3.67 -0.34 3.03
CA VAL A 141 2.93 -0.11 1.78
C VAL A 141 1.62 0.55 2.08
N HIS A 142 1.25 1.53 1.26
CA HIS A 142 0.00 2.24 1.41
C HIS A 142 -0.72 2.45 0.09
N TYR A 143 -2.03 2.58 0.21
CA TYR A 143 -2.93 3.06 -0.83
C TYR A 143 -4.06 3.86 -0.18
N ILE A 144 -4.25 5.10 -0.61
CA ILE A 144 -5.29 5.99 -0.10
C ILE A 144 -6.34 6.16 -1.20
N ASN A 145 -7.60 5.90 -0.90
CA ASN A 145 -8.71 6.22 -1.77
C ASN A 145 -9.30 7.57 -1.34
N THR A 146 -9.09 8.61 -2.14
CA THR A 146 -9.58 9.97 -1.85
C THR A 146 -10.99 10.24 -2.40
N GLU A 147 -11.57 9.35 -3.20
CA GLU A 147 -12.93 9.50 -3.76
C GLU A 147 -14.05 9.33 -2.71
N LEU A 148 -13.70 9.06 -1.45
CA LEU A 148 -14.62 8.83 -0.33
C LEU A 148 -14.60 9.92 0.75
N ILE A 149 -13.87 11.03 0.53
CA ILE A 149 -13.80 12.20 1.43
C ILE A 149 -14.72 13.32 0.96
#